data_AF-A0A9X9F2F2-F1
#
_entry.id   AF-A0A9X9F2F2-F1
#
_cell.length_a   1.000
_cell.length_b   1.000
_cell.length_c   1.000
_cell.angle_alpha   90.00
_cell.angle_beta   90.00
_cell.angle_gamma   90.00
#
_symmetry.space_group_name_H-M   'P 1'
#
loop_
_entity.id
_entity.type
_entity.pdbx_description
1 polymer ?
#
loop_
_entity_poly.entity_id
_entity_poly.type
_entity_poly.pdbx_seq_one_letter_code
_entity_poly.pdbx_strand_id
1 'polypeptide(L)'
;FEYFSKESVIRYFGMDSFENIEQAKTTIQTFKNRYEEGSVFRWGIEKKGTGQLIGTCGFHLINNHHKRAEIGYELDDTYWGQGYATEALQAI
;
A
#
# COMPACT_ATOMS: atom_id res chain seq x y z
N PHE A 1 7.68 -7.08 0.41
CA PHE A 1 7.67 -8.48 0.88
C PHE A 1 7.58 -8.48 2.39
N GLU A 2 8.62 -8.04 3.09
CA GLU A 2 8.74 -8.09 4.56
C GLU A 2 7.46 -7.72 5.33
N TYR A 3 6.89 -6.52 5.12
CA TYR A 3 5.71 -6.10 5.87
C TYR A 3 4.43 -6.89 5.51
N PHE A 4 4.28 -7.37 4.28
CA PHE A 4 3.16 -8.25 3.89
C PHE A 4 3.34 -9.70 4.37
N SER A 5 4.54 -10.08 4.82
CA SER A 5 4.80 -11.37 5.47
C SER A 5 4.44 -11.36 6.96
N LYS A 6 4.15 -10.19 7.54
CA LYS A 6 3.80 -10.06 8.95
C LYS A 6 2.30 -10.27 9.16
N GLU A 7 1.95 -11.24 10.01
CA GLU A 7 0.55 -11.49 10.38
C GLU A 7 -0.11 -10.25 11.00
N SER A 8 0.63 -9.48 11.79
CA SER A 8 0.17 -8.22 12.37
C SER A 8 -0.38 -7.26 11.31
N VAL A 9 0.33 -7.13 10.17
CA VAL A 9 -0.01 -6.23 9.07
C VAL A 9 -1.20 -6.75 8.27
N ILE A 10 -1.21 -8.04 7.94
CA ILE A 10 -2.24 -8.62 7.05
C ILE A 10 -3.53 -9.06 7.75
N ARG A 11 -3.54 -9.10 9.10
CA ARG A 11 -4.69 -9.56 9.92
C ARG A 11 -6.05 -9.01 9.50
N TYR A 12 -6.08 -7.77 9.02
CA TYR A 12 -7.31 -7.07 8.63
C TYR A 12 -7.44 -6.83 7.11
N PHE A 13 -6.51 -7.35 6.30
CA PHE A 13 -6.49 -7.17 4.85
C PHE A 13 -7.35 -8.19 4.09
N GLY A 14 -7.79 -9.27 4.74
CA GLY A 14 -8.56 -10.33 4.10
C GLY A 14 -7.74 -11.14 3.08
N MET A 15 -6.42 -11.22 3.29
CA MET A 15 -5.49 -11.98 2.47
C MET A 15 -4.48 -12.72 3.35
N ASP A 16 -3.92 -13.79 2.82
CA ASP A 16 -2.84 -14.53 3.47
C ASP A 16 -1.50 -13.76 3.38
N SER A 17 -0.62 -14.03 4.34
CA SER A 17 0.69 -13.40 4.41
C SER A 17 1.54 -13.84 3.23
N PHE A 18 2.43 -12.97 2.77
CA PHE A 18 3.38 -13.37 1.73
C PHE A 18 4.39 -14.37 2.29
N GLU A 19 4.52 -15.49 1.59
CA GLU A 19 5.47 -16.57 1.88
C GLU A 19 6.76 -16.41 1.07
N ASN A 20 6.70 -15.75 -0.10
CA ASN A 20 7.87 -15.52 -0.95
C ASN A 20 7.84 -14.17 -1.69
N ILE A 21 9.00 -13.77 -2.20
CA ILE A 21 9.18 -12.50 -2.89
C ILE A 21 8.41 -12.41 -4.23
N GLU A 22 8.09 -13.55 -4.85
CA GLU A 22 7.36 -13.57 -6.12
C GLU A 22 5.93 -13.04 -5.95
N GLN A 23 5.26 -13.33 -4.83
CA GLN A 23 3.95 -12.74 -4.52
C GLN A 23 3.99 -11.21 -4.46
N ALA A 24 5.08 -10.65 -3.93
CA ALA A 24 5.28 -9.20 -3.93
C ALA A 24 5.48 -8.64 -5.35
N LYS A 25 6.25 -9.32 -6.21
CA LYS A 25 6.43 -8.94 -7.61
C LYS A 25 5.11 -8.99 -8.38
N THR A 26 4.31 -10.05 -8.20
CA THR A 26 2.98 -10.17 -8.82
C THR A 26 2.04 -9.05 -8.37
N THR A 27 2.10 -8.67 -7.09
CA THR A 27 1.30 -7.56 -6.55
C THR A 27 1.70 -6.22 -7.18
N ILE A 28 3.00 -5.95 -7.30
CA ILE A 28 3.52 -4.74 -7.98
C ILE A 28 3.08 -4.71 -9.45
N GLN A 29 3.16 -5.84 -10.15
CA GLN A 29 2.71 -5.92 -11.54
C GLN A 29 1.20 -5.65 -11.66
N THR A 30 0.41 -6.15 -10.71
CA THR A 30 -1.04 -5.90 -10.65
C THR A 30 -1.34 -4.42 -10.43
N PHE A 31 -0.63 -3.76 -9.51
CA PHE A 31 -0.77 -2.31 -9.30
C PHE A 31 -0.39 -1.51 -10.54
N LYS A 32 0.69 -1.89 -11.23
CA LYS A 32 1.10 -1.24 -12.48
C LYS A 32 0.01 -1.33 -13.55
N ASN A 33 -0.52 -2.53 -13.80
CA ASN A 33 -1.57 -2.72 -14.81
C ASN A 33 -2.83 -1.88 -14.47
N ARG A 34 -3.25 -1.89 -13.20
CA ARG A 34 -4.43 -1.13 -12.76
C ARG A 34 -4.21 0.40 -12.78
N TYR A 35 -2.98 0.84 -12.59
CA TYR A 35 -2.61 2.24 -12.77
C TYR A 35 -2.73 2.66 -14.24
N GLU A 36 -2.24 1.84 -15.17
CA GLU A 36 -2.38 2.09 -16.61
C GLU A 36 -3.85 2.12 -17.06
N GLU A 37 -4.72 1.36 -16.40
CA GLU A 37 -6.19 1.38 -16.57
C GLU A 37 -6.88 2.57 -15.87
N GLY A 38 -6.17 3.32 -15.02
CA GLY A 38 -6.72 4.43 -14.22
C GLY A 38 -7.65 4.01 -13.09
N SER A 39 -7.59 2.73 -12.65
CA SER A 39 -8.48 2.17 -11.63
C SER A 39 -7.86 2.16 -10.22
N VAL A 40 -6.54 2.24 -10.11
CA VAL A 40 -5.77 2.28 -8.85
C VAL A 40 -4.60 3.24 -8.97
N PHE A 41 -4.37 4.03 -7.91
CA PHE A 41 -3.13 4.80 -7.75
C PHE A 41 -2.48 4.38 -6.45
N ARG A 42 -1.25 3.87 -6.51
CA ARG A 42 -0.55 3.30 -5.37
C ARG A 42 0.87 3.82 -5.29
N TRP A 43 1.21 4.45 -4.17
CA TRP A 43 2.52 5.04 -3.91
C TRP A 43 3.23 4.29 -2.80
N GLY A 44 4.53 4.04 -2.97
CA GLY A 44 5.39 3.57 -1.90
C GLY A 44 5.66 4.69 -0.90
N ILE A 45 5.62 4.38 0.39
CA ILE A 45 6.00 5.29 1.48
C ILE A 45 7.44 4.99 1.83
N GLU A 46 8.34 5.91 1.53
CA GLU A 46 9.76 5.81 1.87
C GLU A 46 10.07 6.64 3.12
N LYS A 47 10.79 6.06 4.07
CA LYS A 47 11.29 6.79 5.24
C LYS A 47 12.42 7.72 4.80
N LYS A 48 12.17 9.02 4.99
CA LYS A 48 13.12 10.08 4.66
C LYS A 48 14.48 9.84 5.34
N GLY A 49 15.54 9.95 4.55
CA GLY A 49 16.92 9.83 5.02
C GLY A 49 17.46 8.39 5.12
N THR A 50 16.61 7.36 5.01
CA THR A 50 17.09 5.97 4.99
C THR A 50 16.96 5.29 3.63
N GLY A 51 16.11 5.78 2.74
CA GLY A 51 15.81 5.08 1.48
C GLY A 51 14.88 3.87 1.67
N GLN A 52 14.39 3.63 2.90
CA GLN A 52 13.68 2.41 3.23
C GLN A 52 12.19 2.55 2.90
N LEU A 53 11.66 1.63 2.09
CA LEU A 53 10.23 1.49 1.90
C LEU A 53 9.58 0.93 3.18
N ILE A 54 8.71 1.73 3.81
CA ILE A 54 8.04 1.39 5.08
C ILE A 54 6.57 1.01 4.90
N GLY A 55 6.04 1.08 3.69
CA GLY A 55 4.67 0.71 3.38
C GLY A 55 4.20 1.30 2.07
N THR A 56 2.90 1.32 1.84
CA THR A 56 2.31 1.97 0.66
C THR A 56 0.98 2.63 1.02
N CYS A 57 0.54 3.59 0.21
CA CYS A 57 -0.77 4.22 0.33
C CYS A 57 -1.33 4.57 -1.05
N GLY A 58 -2.62 4.86 -1.11
CA GLY A 58 -3.23 5.46 -2.28
C GLY A 58 -4.72 5.17 -2.42
N PHE A 59 -5.19 5.27 -3.66
CA PHE A 59 -6.60 5.18 -4.02
C PHE A 59 -6.91 3.89 -4.76
N HIS A 60 -8.04 3.29 -4.43
CA HIS A 60 -8.60 2.13 -5.13
C HIS A 60 -10.10 2.32 -5.35
N LEU A 61 -10.71 1.45 -6.18
CA LEU A 61 -12.14 1.47 -6.49
C LEU A 61 -12.63 2.84 -7.00
N ILE A 62 -11.83 3.46 -7.88
CA ILE A 62 -12.13 4.77 -8.43
C ILE A 62 -13.37 4.69 -9.31
N ASN A 63 -14.36 5.51 -8.97
CA ASN A 63 -15.59 5.66 -9.73
C ASN A 63 -15.73 7.12 -10.15
N ASN A 64 -15.40 7.36 -11.42
CA ASN A 64 -15.42 8.69 -12.03
C ASN A 64 -16.84 9.27 -12.14
N HIS A 65 -17.85 8.42 -12.32
CA HIS A 65 -19.26 8.86 -12.40
C HIS A 65 -19.73 9.48 -11.08
N HIS A 66 -19.39 8.86 -9.95
CA HIS A 66 -19.74 9.33 -8.61
C HIS A 66 -18.65 10.20 -7.96
N LYS A 67 -17.54 10.48 -8.65
CA LYS A 67 -16.38 11.22 -8.13
C LYS A 67 -15.93 10.69 -6.76
N ARG A 68 -15.83 9.37 -6.63
CA ARG A 68 -15.45 8.69 -5.38
C ARG A 68 -14.28 7.75 -5.60
N ALA A 69 -13.51 7.57 -4.54
CA ALA A 69 -12.45 6.58 -4.44
C ALA A 69 -12.35 6.12 -2.98
N GLU A 70 -11.75 4.95 -2.77
CA GLU A 70 -11.43 4.43 -1.45
C GLU A 70 -9.95 4.61 -1.17
N ILE A 71 -9.62 5.04 0.04
CA ILE A 71 -8.25 5.18 0.49
C ILE A 71 -7.80 3.85 1.10
N GLY A 72 -6.60 3.39 0.73
CA GLY A 72 -5.96 2.24 1.35
C GLY A 72 -4.53 2.57 1.71
N TYR A 73 -4.07 2.09 2.87
CA TYR A 73 -2.68 2.20 3.31
C TYR A 73 -2.28 0.99 4.15
N GLU A 74 -0.98 0.70 4.13
CA GLU A 74 -0.33 -0.29 4.95
C GLU A 74 1.04 0.24 5.31
N LEU A 75 1.44 -0.07 6.52
CA LEU A 75 2.76 0.22 7.02
C LEU A 75 3.27 -1.03 7.71
N ASP A 76 4.58 -1.21 7.64
CA ASP A 76 5.26 -2.12 8.54
C ASP A 76 4.95 -1.73 10.00
N ASP A 77 4.64 -2.74 10.83
CA ASP A 77 4.20 -2.57 12.22
C ASP A 77 5.19 -1.84 13.11
N THR A 78 6.48 -1.87 12.77
CA THR A 78 7.54 -1.10 13.43
C THR A 78 7.30 0.41 13.36
N TYR A 79 6.52 0.89 12.38
CA TYR A 79 6.27 2.30 12.13
C TYR A 79 4.86 2.76 12.53
N TRP A 80 4.08 1.90 13.18
CA TRP A 80 2.75 2.27 13.66
C TRP A 80 2.79 3.26 14.81
N GLY A 81 1.73 4.05 14.95
CA GLY A 81 1.60 5.06 16.02
C GLY A 81 2.50 6.29 15.88
N GLN A 82 3.27 6.42 14.79
CA GLN A 82 4.21 7.53 14.56
C GLN A 82 3.69 8.61 13.60
N GLY A 83 2.45 8.47 13.11
CA GLY A 83 1.82 9.48 12.23
C GLY A 83 2.13 9.35 10.73
N TYR A 84 3.01 8.43 10.31
CA TYR A 84 3.39 8.28 8.90
C TYR A 84 2.21 8.02 7.95
N ALA A 85 1.20 7.26 8.37
CA ALA A 85 0.02 7.02 7.54
C ALA A 85 -0.75 8.32 7.28
N THR A 86 -0.92 9.15 8.31
CA THR A 86 -1.59 10.46 8.19
C THR A 86 -0.80 11.40 7.30
N GLU A 87 0.52 11.49 7.51
CA GLU A 87 1.41 12.31 6.68
C GLU A 87 1.34 11.89 5.19
N ALA A 88 1.45 10.58 4.92
CA ALA A 88 1.41 10.05 3.56
C ALA A 88 0.06 10.32 2.88
N LEU A 89 -1.06 10.15 3.59
CA LEU A 89 -2.39 10.40 3.05
C LEU A 89 -2.72 11.88 2.84
N GLN A 90 -2.07 12.80 3.56
CA GLN A 90 -2.23 14.23 3.34
C GLN A 90 -1.43 14.75 2.16
N ALA A 91 -0.41 14.01 1.72
CA ALA A 91 0.46 14.39 0.61
C ALA A 91 -0.12 14.05 -0.77
N ILE A 92 -1.16 13.20 -0.83
CA ILE A 92 -1.82 12.73 -2.05
C ILE A 92 -3.20 13.34 -2.23
#